data_AF-A0A2H0DKC0-F1
#
_entry.id   AF-A0A2H0DKC0-F1
#
_cell.length_a   1.000
_cell.length_b   1.000
_cell.length_c   1.000
_cell.angle_alpha   90.00
_cell.angle_beta   90.00
_cell.angle_gamma   90.00
#
_symmetry.space_group_name_H-M   'P 1'
#
loop_
_entity.id
_entity.type
_entity.pdbx_description
1 polymer ?
#
loop_
_entity_poly.entity_id
_entity_poly.type
_entity_poly.pdbx_seq_one_letter_code
_entity_poly.pdbx_strand_id
1 'polypeptide(L)'
;MPAPITTARSHYRSPSPCSRAVGPRVPVEENLVFFAQEELSSRETLLKARRKLAELLLLDPQSPLETEDRLEGPAPALPEVEGAVALALERNPALRAQGLRWKLAEIQRKHEFNQRLPSLDLATSYKSNGTASASGPLFSEIREGKRPESSVGLTFSIPLWLNPDRAKALSAEMEEERSRVELAKQRQSVGFQVRNLLTTLETTVERLALAKRRVELGEKKLEAEGEKYKAGDSTLADVVRFQRELDQSLIGVQREQFKLLDGWNQLLQAQGGFFQSNGIVIDAL
;
A
#
# COMPACT_ATOMS: atom_id res chain seq x y z
N MET A 1 49.50 45.49 48.42
CA MET A 1 48.75 46.69 48.89
C MET A 1 49.51 47.91 48.41
N PRO A 2 48.96 48.66 47.45
CA PRO A 2 48.34 49.95 47.76
C PRO A 2 46.97 50.16 47.09
N ALA A 3 46.35 51.28 47.50
CA ALA A 3 44.96 51.72 47.37
C ALA A 3 44.55 52.28 45.98
N PRO A 4 43.26 52.60 45.77
CA PRO A 4 42.66 52.79 44.44
C PRO A 4 42.19 54.24 44.12
N ILE A 5 41.68 54.38 42.88
CA ILE A 5 40.73 55.37 42.33
C ILE A 5 41.29 56.71 41.80
N THR A 6 41.09 56.93 40.49
CA THR A 6 40.60 58.22 39.95
C THR A 6 39.73 57.97 38.73
N THR A 7 38.51 58.49 38.82
CA THR A 7 37.38 58.41 37.91
C THR A 7 37.52 59.44 36.79
N ALA A 8 37.29 59.05 35.54
CA ALA A 8 37.03 59.97 34.43
C ALA A 8 35.74 59.56 33.73
N ARG A 9 34.66 60.31 33.99
CA ARG A 9 33.41 60.26 33.22
C ARG A 9 33.72 60.78 31.81
N SER A 10 33.50 59.97 30.78
CA SER A 10 33.30 60.47 29.42
C SER A 10 31.88 60.09 28.96
N HIS A 11 31.19 61.09 28.42
CA HIS A 11 29.83 60.99 27.92
C HIS A 11 29.77 60.07 26.69
N TYR A 12 29.18 58.89 26.83
CA TYR A 12 28.78 58.07 25.68
C TYR A 12 27.48 58.66 25.11
N ARG A 13 27.61 59.43 24.02
CA ARG A 13 26.49 59.85 23.18
C ARG A 13 26.18 58.67 22.25
N SER A 14 25.02 58.03 22.44
CA SER A 14 24.52 56.98 21.56
C SER A 14 24.42 57.50 20.12
N PRO A 15 24.99 56.82 19.10
CA PRO A 15 24.60 57.07 17.73
C PRO A 15 23.25 56.39 17.49
N SER A 16 22.26 57.19 17.10
CA SER A 16 20.96 56.74 16.60
C SER A 16 21.15 55.70 15.49
N PRO A 17 20.33 54.63 15.43
CA PRO A 17 20.44 53.68 14.33
C PRO A 17 19.97 54.36 13.04
N CYS A 18 20.91 54.59 12.13
CA CYS A 18 20.59 54.94 10.75
C CYS A 18 19.74 53.80 10.15
N SER A 19 18.55 54.16 9.68
CA SER A 19 17.70 53.35 8.82
C SER A 19 18.44 53.05 7.50
N ARG A 20 19.19 51.95 7.49
CA ARG A 20 19.76 51.42 6.25
C ARG A 20 18.61 50.83 5.45
N ALA A 21 18.21 51.55 4.40
CA ALA A 21 17.20 51.09 3.44
C ALA A 21 17.47 49.64 3.06
N VAL A 22 16.51 48.77 3.37
CA VAL A 22 16.48 47.37 2.97
C VAL A 22 16.32 47.36 1.45
N GLY A 23 17.46 47.38 0.74
CA GLY A 23 17.50 47.40 -0.71
C GLY A 23 17.09 46.07 -1.34
N PRO A 24 17.02 46.01 -2.68
CA PRO A 24 16.54 44.85 -3.47
C PRO A 24 17.37 43.55 -3.34
N ARG A 25 18.37 43.51 -2.45
CA ARG A 25 19.18 42.30 -2.18
C ARG A 25 18.43 41.26 -1.33
N VAL A 26 17.65 41.70 -0.34
CA VAL A 26 16.94 40.78 0.57
C VAL A 26 15.90 39.92 -0.16
N PRO A 27 15.08 40.45 -1.09
CA PRO A 27 14.15 39.62 -1.87
C PRO A 27 14.84 38.63 -2.82
N VAL A 28 16.04 38.95 -3.31
CA VAL A 28 16.80 38.05 -4.19
C VAL A 28 17.43 36.90 -3.39
N GLU A 29 17.99 37.20 -2.22
CA GLU A 29 18.49 36.18 -1.30
C GLU A 29 17.37 35.26 -0.80
N GLU A 30 16.19 35.80 -0.48
CA GLU A 30 15.02 35.01 -0.08
C GLU A 30 14.56 34.05 -1.19
N ASN A 31 14.50 34.52 -2.44
CA ASN A 31 14.19 33.67 -3.58
C ASN A 31 15.23 32.57 -3.80
N LEU A 32 16.53 32.87 -3.67
CA LEU A 32 17.60 31.89 -3.83
C LEU A 32 17.55 30.80 -2.74
N VAL A 33 17.27 31.19 -1.49
CA VAL A 33 17.10 30.23 -0.39
C VAL A 33 15.89 29.35 -0.64
N PHE A 34 14.78 29.92 -1.11
CA PHE A 34 13.59 29.15 -1.47
C PHE A 34 13.88 28.13 -2.57
N PHE A 35 14.57 28.53 -3.65
CA PHE A 35 14.98 27.61 -4.73
C PHE A 35 15.89 26.49 -4.21
N ALA A 36 16.87 26.80 -3.37
CA ALA A 36 17.76 25.80 -2.80
C ALA A 36 17.01 24.79 -1.91
N GLN A 37 16.02 25.25 -1.15
CA GLN A 37 15.14 24.37 -0.36
C GLN A 37 14.29 23.47 -1.26
N GLU A 38 13.72 24.03 -2.32
CA GLU A 38 12.88 23.29 -3.28
C GLU A 38 13.70 22.23 -4.02
N GLU A 39 14.92 22.55 -4.48
CA GLU A 39 15.85 21.61 -5.09
C GLU A 39 16.22 20.48 -4.12
N LEU A 40 16.57 20.81 -2.87
CA LEU A 40 16.92 19.83 -1.85
C LEU A 40 15.77 18.84 -1.62
N SER A 41 14.54 19.35 -1.50
CA SER A 41 13.35 18.53 -1.29
C SER A 41 13.01 17.65 -2.51
N SER A 42 13.19 18.17 -3.72
CA SER A 42 12.98 17.44 -4.99
C SER A 42 14.00 16.31 -5.13
N ARG A 43 15.26 16.58 -4.77
CA ARG A 43 16.32 15.57 -4.76
C ARG A 43 16.06 14.48 -3.73
N GLU A 44 15.62 14.86 -2.53
CA GLU A 44 15.29 13.90 -1.48
C GLU A 44 14.13 12.98 -1.89
N THR A 45 13.06 13.54 -2.46
CA THR A 45 11.89 12.78 -2.93
C THR A 45 12.25 11.82 -4.06
N LEU A 46 13.07 12.24 -5.03
CA LEU A 46 13.59 11.38 -6.09
C LEU A 46 14.41 10.20 -5.54
N LEU A 47 15.34 10.46 -4.60
CA LEU A 47 16.15 9.41 -3.98
C LEU A 47 15.32 8.43 -3.15
N LYS A 48 14.26 8.91 -2.49
CA LYS A 48 13.30 8.05 -1.78
C LYS A 48 12.49 7.18 -2.75
N ALA A 49 11.97 7.77 -3.82
CA ALA A 49 11.22 7.04 -4.84
C ALA A 49 12.07 5.96 -5.52
N ARG A 50 13.32 6.29 -5.89
CA ARG A 50 14.26 5.35 -6.49
C ARG A 50 14.62 4.19 -5.56
N ARG A 51 14.87 4.46 -4.28
CA ARG A 51 15.13 3.40 -3.29
C ARG A 51 13.91 2.53 -3.05
N LYS A 52 12.71 3.11 -3.02
CA LYS A 52 11.46 2.33 -2.93
C LYS A 52 11.26 1.42 -4.14
N LEU A 53 11.61 1.89 -5.34
CA LEU A 53 11.59 1.06 -6.54
C LEU A 53 12.64 -0.06 -6.46
N ALA A 54 13.86 0.25 -6.05
CA ALA A 54 14.90 -0.76 -5.86
C ALA A 54 14.49 -1.83 -4.82
N GLU A 55 13.86 -1.41 -3.72
CA GLU A 55 13.30 -2.31 -2.71
C GLU A 55 12.23 -3.24 -3.31
N LEU A 56 11.29 -2.71 -4.10
CA LEU A 56 10.25 -3.50 -4.75
C LEU A 56 10.79 -4.48 -5.79
N LEU A 57 11.87 -4.11 -6.48
CA LEU A 57 12.53 -4.94 -7.49
C LEU A 57 13.63 -5.85 -6.92
N LEU A 58 13.85 -5.81 -5.59
CA LEU A 58 14.92 -6.54 -4.91
C LEU A 58 16.32 -6.24 -5.50
N LEU A 59 16.54 -5.01 -5.94
CA LEU A 59 17.81 -4.52 -6.47
C LEU A 59 18.66 -3.89 -5.35
N ASP A 60 19.97 -3.80 -5.57
CA ASP A 60 20.86 -3.04 -4.68
C ASP A 60 20.41 -1.55 -4.66
N PRO A 61 20.32 -0.89 -3.49
CA PRO A 61 19.97 0.52 -3.37
C PRO A 61 20.80 1.49 -4.23
N GLN A 62 22.03 1.12 -4.58
CA GLN A 62 22.96 1.92 -5.40
C GLN A 62 22.87 1.60 -6.90
N SER A 63 22.03 0.64 -7.31
CA SER A 63 21.89 0.26 -8.72
C SER A 63 21.54 1.47 -9.59
N PRO A 64 22.20 1.67 -10.75
CA PRO A 64 21.83 2.72 -11.70
C PRO A 64 20.44 2.42 -12.28
N LEU A 65 19.45 3.17 -11.81
CA LEU A 65 18.11 3.21 -12.40
C LEU A 65 18.03 4.50 -13.21
N GLU A 66 17.99 4.37 -14.52
CA GLU A 66 17.68 5.46 -15.44
C GLU A 66 16.17 5.51 -15.64
N THR A 67 15.59 6.69 -15.48
CA THR A 67 14.16 6.93 -15.68
C THR A 67 13.97 7.57 -17.04
N GLU A 68 12.97 7.10 -17.80
CA GLU A 68 12.48 7.85 -18.95
C GLU A 68 11.52 8.95 -18.46
N ASP A 69 11.65 10.17 -19.00
CA ASP A 69 10.76 11.30 -18.70
C ASP A 69 9.36 11.13 -19.32
N ARG A 70 9.14 10.07 -20.10
CA ARG A 70 7.92 9.88 -20.88
C ARG A 70 6.94 8.95 -20.16
N LEU A 71 5.95 9.56 -19.52
CA LEU A 71 4.78 8.86 -18.99
C LEU A 71 3.79 8.55 -20.14
N GLU A 72 4.18 7.69 -21.07
CA GLU A 72 3.26 7.14 -22.08
C GLU A 72 2.75 5.78 -21.62
N GLY A 73 1.53 5.77 -21.09
CA GLY A 73 0.71 4.56 -21.00
C GLY A 73 -0.54 4.75 -21.87
N PRO A 74 -1.09 3.69 -22.46
CA PRO A 74 -2.41 3.79 -23.07
C PRO A 74 -3.35 4.35 -22.01
N ALA A 75 -4.14 5.38 -22.35
CA ALA A 75 -5.33 5.71 -21.61
C ALA A 75 -6.41 4.78 -22.17
N PRO A 76 -6.65 3.61 -21.57
CA PRO A 76 -7.63 2.69 -22.12
C PRO A 76 -9.02 3.32 -22.00
N ALA A 77 -9.90 2.97 -22.93
CA ALA A 77 -11.29 3.39 -22.87
C ALA A 77 -11.88 2.99 -21.50
N LEU A 78 -12.48 3.95 -20.80
CA LEU A 78 -13.09 3.69 -19.51
C LEU A 78 -14.22 2.66 -19.68
N PRO A 79 -14.19 1.55 -18.93
CA PRO A 79 -15.23 0.54 -19.01
C PRO A 79 -16.53 1.07 -18.42
N GLU A 80 -17.66 0.50 -18.86
CA GLU A 80 -18.96 0.79 -18.27
C GLU A 80 -18.98 0.41 -16.78
N VAL A 81 -19.60 1.27 -15.97
CA VAL A 81 -19.62 1.16 -14.50
C VAL A 81 -20.17 -0.18 -14.02
N GLU A 82 -21.36 -0.58 -14.49
CA GLU A 82 -21.98 -1.81 -14.01
C GLU A 82 -21.24 -3.07 -14.53
N GLY A 83 -20.69 -3.03 -15.74
CA GLY A 83 -19.83 -4.10 -16.26
C GLY A 83 -18.55 -4.27 -15.43
N ALA A 84 -17.92 -3.16 -15.05
CA ALA A 84 -16.73 -3.16 -14.20
C ALA A 84 -17.01 -3.67 -12.78
N VAL A 85 -18.16 -3.34 -12.20
CA VAL A 85 -18.59 -3.83 -10.89
C VAL A 85 -18.87 -5.33 -10.95
N ALA A 86 -19.58 -5.81 -11.97
CA ALA A 86 -19.86 -7.24 -12.15
C ALA A 86 -18.56 -8.05 -12.25
N LEU A 87 -17.60 -7.58 -13.06
CA LEU A 87 -16.29 -8.21 -13.22
C LEU A 87 -15.50 -8.23 -11.90
N ALA A 88 -15.53 -7.14 -11.12
CA ALA A 88 -14.89 -7.10 -9.81
C ALA A 88 -15.54 -8.07 -8.81
N LEU A 89 -16.87 -8.17 -8.78
CA LEU A 89 -17.57 -9.10 -7.88
C LEU A 89 -17.24 -10.58 -8.20
N GLU A 90 -16.96 -10.90 -9.45
CA GLU A 90 -16.60 -12.24 -9.90
C GLU A 90 -15.12 -12.57 -9.65
N ARG A 91 -14.20 -11.67 -10.02
CA ARG A 91 -12.76 -11.97 -10.09
C ARG A 91 -11.94 -11.47 -8.90
N ASN A 92 -12.48 -10.60 -8.04
CA ASN A 92 -11.71 -10.00 -6.97
C ASN A 92 -11.13 -11.05 -5.98
N PRO A 93 -9.80 -11.11 -5.79
CA PRO A 93 -9.15 -12.09 -4.92
C PRO A 93 -9.56 -11.97 -3.45
N ALA A 94 -9.81 -10.76 -2.95
CA ALA A 94 -10.24 -10.54 -1.57
C ALA A 94 -11.65 -11.10 -1.33
N LEU A 95 -12.56 -10.97 -2.31
CA LEU A 95 -13.89 -11.61 -2.24
C LEU A 95 -13.80 -13.14 -2.27
N ARG A 96 -12.91 -13.69 -3.11
CA ARG A 96 -12.64 -15.14 -3.11
C ARG A 96 -12.09 -15.61 -1.77
N ALA A 97 -11.12 -14.90 -1.21
CA ALA A 97 -10.54 -15.22 0.09
C ALA A 97 -11.59 -15.16 1.21
N GLN A 98 -12.44 -14.13 1.23
CA GLN A 98 -13.52 -14.02 2.21
C GLN A 98 -14.58 -15.12 2.02
N GLY A 99 -14.88 -15.51 0.77
CA GLY A 99 -15.76 -16.64 0.47
C GLY A 99 -15.19 -17.97 0.99
N LEU A 100 -13.88 -18.18 0.90
CA LEU A 100 -13.21 -19.35 1.49
C LEU A 100 -13.23 -19.31 3.02
N ARG A 101 -13.11 -18.13 3.64
CA ARG A 101 -13.25 -17.98 5.10
C ARG A 101 -14.65 -18.37 5.60
N TRP A 102 -15.69 -17.96 4.88
CA TRP A 102 -17.07 -18.38 5.20
C TRP A 102 -17.23 -19.90 5.08
N LYS A 103 -16.71 -20.51 4.02
CA LYS A 103 -16.70 -21.99 3.87
C LYS A 103 -15.94 -22.69 5.00
N LEU A 104 -14.82 -22.12 5.44
CA LEU A 104 -14.07 -22.67 6.57
C LEU A 104 -14.88 -22.60 7.86
N ALA A 105 -15.58 -21.48 8.11
CA ALA A 105 -16.47 -21.33 9.26
C ALA A 105 -17.65 -22.33 9.20
N GLU A 106 -18.22 -22.58 8.02
CA GLU A 106 -19.24 -23.61 7.81
C GLU A 106 -18.72 -25.02 8.14
N ILE A 107 -17.51 -25.35 7.70
CA ILE A 107 -16.85 -26.63 8.04
C ILE A 107 -16.62 -26.73 9.54
N GLN A 108 -16.17 -25.65 10.19
CA GLN A 108 -15.97 -25.63 11.64
C GLN A 108 -17.29 -25.84 12.38
N ARG A 109 -18.38 -25.19 11.95
CA ARG A 109 -19.71 -25.42 12.55
C ARG A 109 -20.13 -26.89 12.44
N LYS A 110 -19.95 -27.51 11.27
CA LYS A 110 -20.21 -28.95 11.08
C LYS A 110 -19.32 -29.81 11.98
N HIS A 111 -18.05 -29.46 12.12
CA HIS A 111 -17.12 -30.15 13.00
C HIS A 111 -17.57 -30.11 14.47
N GLU A 112 -17.88 -28.92 15.01
CA GLU A 112 -18.37 -28.76 16.39
C GLU A 112 -19.73 -29.46 16.60
N PHE A 113 -20.59 -29.50 15.57
CA PHE A 113 -21.84 -30.25 15.65
C PHE A 113 -21.59 -31.77 15.70
N ASN A 114 -20.66 -32.29 14.91
CA ASN A 114 -20.31 -33.70 14.88
C ASN A 114 -19.68 -34.20 16.17
N GLN A 115 -18.98 -33.35 16.93
CA GLN A 115 -18.46 -33.70 18.26
C GLN A 115 -19.56 -34.05 19.27
N ARG A 116 -20.83 -33.74 18.97
CA ARG A 116 -22.00 -34.11 19.79
C ARG A 116 -22.56 -35.50 19.45
N LEU A 117 -22.04 -36.13 18.40
CA LEU A 117 -22.44 -37.47 17.98
C LEU A 117 -21.56 -38.53 18.67
N PRO A 118 -22.08 -39.75 18.89
CA PRO A 118 -21.25 -40.87 19.33
C PRO A 118 -20.11 -41.15 18.34
N SER A 119 -18.92 -41.46 18.86
CA SER A 119 -17.79 -41.95 18.07
C SER A 119 -17.51 -43.42 18.35
N LEU A 120 -17.06 -44.13 17.32
CA LEU A 120 -16.65 -45.52 17.39
C LEU A 120 -15.25 -45.64 16.78
N ASP A 121 -14.28 -45.92 17.63
CA ASP A 121 -12.88 -46.01 17.24
C ASP A 121 -12.40 -47.46 17.35
N LEU A 122 -11.73 -47.94 16.28
CA LEU A 122 -11.07 -49.24 16.26
C LEU A 122 -9.57 -49.02 16.41
N ALA A 123 -9.00 -49.50 17.51
CA ALA A 123 -7.58 -49.43 17.76
C ALA A 123 -6.97 -50.84 17.66
N THR A 124 -6.03 -51.01 16.75
CA THR A 124 -5.24 -52.24 16.62
C THR A 124 -3.78 -51.91 16.92
N SER A 125 -3.16 -52.65 17.82
CA SER A 125 -1.73 -52.47 18.11
C SER A 125 -1.01 -53.80 18.10
N TYR A 126 0.22 -53.77 17.60
CA TYR A 126 1.14 -54.90 17.56
C TYR A 126 2.47 -54.41 18.14
N LYS A 127 2.91 -55.03 19.24
CA LYS A 127 4.15 -54.68 19.93
C LYS A 127 4.98 -55.94 20.14
N SER A 128 6.29 -55.80 19.98
CA SER A 128 7.27 -56.84 20.33
C SER A 128 8.26 -56.23 21.30
N ASN A 129 8.20 -56.68 22.55
CA ASN A 129 9.07 -56.18 23.63
C ASN A 129 10.14 -57.24 23.96
N GLY A 130 11.41 -56.82 23.98
CA GLY A 130 12.52 -57.64 24.46
C GLY A 130 12.91 -57.23 25.88
N THR A 131 12.79 -58.13 26.86
CA THR A 131 13.25 -57.90 28.24
C THR A 131 14.54 -58.68 28.46
N ALA A 132 15.70 -58.09 28.19
CA ALA A 132 16.98 -58.73 28.46
C ALA A 132 17.43 -58.48 29.90
N SER A 133 17.75 -59.54 30.64
CA SER A 133 18.42 -59.45 31.93
C SER A 133 19.93 -59.58 31.71
N ALA A 134 20.66 -58.46 31.81
CA ALA A 134 22.11 -58.21 31.91
C ALA A 134 23.17 -59.07 31.15
N SER A 135 22.85 -60.15 30.44
CA SER A 135 23.85 -61.05 29.84
C SER A 135 23.30 -61.93 28.69
N GLY A 136 22.49 -61.37 27.78
CA GLY A 136 21.97 -62.08 26.61
C GLY A 136 21.81 -61.19 25.35
N PRO A 137 21.87 -61.76 24.13
CA PRO A 137 21.86 -61.00 22.87
C PRO A 137 20.49 -60.35 22.59
N LEU A 138 20.34 -59.08 22.99
CA LEU A 138 19.14 -58.24 22.83
C LEU A 138 18.52 -58.26 21.42
N PHE A 139 19.36 -58.32 20.38
CA PHE A 139 18.89 -58.19 19.00
C PHE A 139 18.28 -59.50 18.45
N SER A 140 18.67 -60.66 18.97
CA SER A 140 18.11 -61.94 18.53
C SER A 140 16.76 -62.23 19.16
N GLU A 141 16.50 -61.82 20.41
CA GLU A 141 15.18 -62.04 21.05
C GLU A 141 14.07 -61.17 20.46
N ILE A 142 14.40 -59.94 20.04
CA ILE A 142 13.47 -59.05 19.33
C ILE A 142 13.22 -59.56 17.89
N ARG A 143 14.27 -60.05 17.20
CA ARG A 143 14.18 -60.64 15.85
C ARG A 143 13.48 -62.02 15.85
N GLU A 144 13.62 -62.81 16.92
CA GLU A 144 12.90 -64.08 17.14
C GLU A 144 11.45 -63.87 17.57
N GLY A 145 11.04 -62.64 17.91
CA GLY A 145 9.65 -62.30 18.20
C GLY A 145 9.09 -63.06 19.41
N LYS A 146 9.87 -63.28 20.47
CA LYS A 146 9.55 -64.25 21.52
C LYS A 146 8.34 -63.91 22.41
N ARG A 147 7.71 -62.74 22.28
CA ARG A 147 6.46 -62.36 22.96
C ARG A 147 5.69 -61.31 22.14
N PRO A 148 5.00 -61.69 21.05
CA PRO A 148 4.20 -60.75 20.30
C PRO A 148 2.95 -60.40 21.10
N GLU A 149 2.79 -59.12 21.44
CA GLU A 149 1.58 -58.61 22.06
C GLU A 149 0.74 -57.94 20.97
N SER A 150 -0.39 -58.57 20.64
CA SER A 150 -1.37 -58.03 19.71
C SER A 150 -2.62 -57.67 20.50
N SER A 151 -3.09 -56.42 20.36
CA SER A 151 -4.34 -55.99 20.98
C SER A 151 -5.25 -55.37 19.92
N VAL A 152 -6.52 -55.76 19.98
CA VAL A 152 -7.61 -55.14 19.23
C VAL A 152 -8.59 -54.61 20.26
N GLY A 153 -8.77 -53.29 20.26
CA GLY A 153 -9.69 -52.59 21.13
C GLY A 153 -10.71 -51.83 20.31
N LEU A 154 -11.96 -51.87 20.74
CA LEU A 154 -13.03 -51.06 20.19
C LEU A 154 -13.47 -50.08 21.27
N THR A 155 -13.35 -48.78 20.99
CA THR A 155 -13.70 -47.71 21.91
C THR A 155 -14.94 -47.00 21.40
N PHE A 156 -16.02 -47.08 22.16
CA PHE A 156 -17.24 -46.37 21.88
C PHE A 156 -17.39 -45.22 22.87
N SER A 157 -17.48 -43.99 22.38
CA SER A 157 -17.60 -42.78 23.19
C SER A 157 -18.92 -42.08 22.88
N ILE A 158 -19.76 -41.89 23.89
CA ILE A 158 -20.97 -41.07 23.79
C ILE A 158 -20.78 -39.85 24.70
N PRO A 159 -20.76 -38.62 24.17
CA PRO A 159 -20.82 -37.43 24.99
C PRO A 159 -22.21 -37.34 25.64
N LEU A 160 -22.29 -37.61 26.95
CA LEU A 160 -23.49 -37.38 27.74
C LEU A 160 -23.69 -35.87 27.94
N TRP A 161 -24.92 -35.43 28.25
CA TRP A 161 -25.35 -34.03 28.37
C TRP A 161 -24.30 -33.06 28.93
N LEU A 162 -23.45 -32.48 28.08
CA LEU A 162 -22.50 -31.45 28.44
C LEU A 162 -22.89 -30.10 27.80
N ASN A 163 -23.07 -29.09 28.66
CA ASN A 163 -23.24 -27.69 28.29
C ASN A 163 -22.10 -27.09 27.45
N PRO A 164 -20.79 -27.43 27.63
CA PRO A 164 -19.72 -26.80 26.85
C PRO A 164 -19.78 -27.10 25.34
N ASP A 165 -20.15 -28.31 24.92
CA ASP A 165 -20.19 -28.65 23.49
C ASP A 165 -21.36 -27.98 22.77
N ARG A 166 -22.45 -27.69 23.50
CA ARG A 166 -23.55 -26.85 22.99
C ARG A 166 -23.12 -25.39 22.82
N ALA A 167 -22.38 -24.85 23.78
CA ALA A 167 -21.87 -23.48 23.71
C ALA A 167 -20.88 -23.31 22.55
N LYS A 168 -20.01 -24.31 22.31
CA LYS A 168 -19.09 -24.33 21.15
C LYS A 168 -19.83 -24.39 19.82
N ALA A 169 -20.82 -25.29 19.68
CA ALA A 169 -21.63 -25.39 18.48
C ALA A 169 -22.38 -24.08 18.17
N LEU A 170 -22.97 -23.44 19.19
CA LEU A 170 -23.64 -22.14 19.05
C LEU A 170 -22.64 -21.03 18.68
N SER A 171 -21.45 -21.03 19.27
CA SER A 171 -20.41 -20.04 18.93
C SER A 171 -19.94 -20.21 17.48
N ALA A 172 -19.78 -21.44 17.01
CA ALA A 172 -19.40 -21.73 15.63
C ALA A 172 -20.50 -21.33 14.63
N GLU A 173 -21.78 -21.46 15.00
CA GLU A 173 -22.92 -20.95 14.21
C GLU A 173 -22.91 -19.43 14.11
N MET A 174 -22.68 -18.74 15.22
CA MET A 174 -22.56 -17.27 15.23
C MET A 174 -21.36 -16.80 14.40
N GLU A 175 -20.25 -17.53 14.42
CA GLU A 175 -19.07 -17.22 13.62
C GLU A 175 -19.30 -17.46 12.11
N GLU A 176 -20.04 -18.51 11.73
CA GLU A 176 -20.47 -18.70 10.34
C GLU A 176 -21.33 -17.53 9.85
N GLU A 177 -22.36 -17.16 10.62
CA GLU A 177 -23.25 -16.05 10.26
C GLU A 177 -22.50 -14.72 10.21
N ARG A 178 -21.58 -14.49 11.15
CA ARG A 178 -20.68 -13.33 11.11
C ARG A 178 -19.86 -13.31 9.82
N SER A 179 -19.22 -14.42 9.46
CA SER A 179 -18.40 -14.52 8.26
C SER A 179 -19.22 -14.30 6.97
N ARG A 180 -20.47 -14.79 6.95
CA ARG A 180 -21.44 -14.56 5.88
C ARG A 180 -21.82 -13.08 5.73
N VAL A 181 -22.12 -12.41 6.84
CA VAL A 181 -22.41 -10.97 6.86
C VAL A 181 -21.19 -10.15 6.44
N GLU A 182 -20.00 -10.52 6.89
CA GLU A 182 -18.75 -9.89 6.46
C GLU A 182 -18.51 -10.06 4.95
N LEU A 183 -18.82 -11.23 4.37
CA LEU A 183 -18.77 -11.44 2.92
C LEU A 183 -19.75 -10.51 2.18
N ALA A 184 -20.99 -10.38 2.66
CA ALA A 184 -21.97 -9.47 2.08
C ALA A 184 -21.53 -8.00 2.16
N LYS A 185 -21.00 -7.57 3.31
CA LYS A 185 -20.42 -6.25 3.52
C LYS A 185 -19.24 -6.00 2.58
N GLN A 186 -18.35 -6.98 2.43
CA GLN A 186 -17.19 -6.86 1.55
C GLN A 186 -17.61 -6.73 0.08
N ARG A 187 -18.62 -7.50 -0.37
CA ARG A 187 -19.19 -7.36 -1.73
C ARG A 187 -19.71 -5.95 -1.98
N GLN A 188 -20.47 -5.40 -1.03
CA GLN A 188 -20.98 -4.04 -1.15
C GLN A 188 -19.85 -3.00 -1.15
N SER A 189 -18.85 -3.17 -0.28
CA SER A 189 -17.68 -2.30 -0.21
C SER A 189 -16.88 -2.29 -1.52
N VAL A 190 -16.65 -3.46 -2.13
CA VAL A 190 -15.97 -3.57 -3.44
C VAL A 190 -16.80 -2.90 -4.53
N GLY A 191 -18.12 -3.10 -4.52
CA GLY A 191 -19.02 -2.42 -5.46
C GLY A 191 -18.98 -0.89 -5.36
N PHE A 192 -18.89 -0.32 -4.15
CA PHE A 192 -18.71 1.13 -3.98
C PHE A 192 -17.31 1.60 -4.37
N GLN A 193 -16.28 0.82 -4.02
CA GLN A 193 -14.90 1.14 -4.35
C GLN A 193 -14.70 1.27 -5.86
N VAL A 194 -15.21 0.32 -6.65
CA VAL A 194 -15.11 0.35 -8.12
C VAL A 194 -15.83 1.56 -8.71
N ARG A 195 -17.05 1.86 -8.24
CA ARG A 195 -17.80 3.05 -8.68
C ARG A 195 -17.03 4.34 -8.41
N ASN A 196 -16.49 4.48 -7.19
CA ASN A 196 -15.71 5.65 -6.81
C ASN A 196 -14.42 5.79 -7.63
N LEU A 197 -13.75 4.66 -7.93
CA LEU A 197 -12.55 4.65 -8.77
C LEU A 197 -12.87 5.10 -10.20
N LEU A 198 -13.99 4.63 -10.78
CA LEU A 198 -14.41 5.05 -12.12
C LEU A 198 -14.77 6.53 -12.18
N THR A 199 -15.55 7.04 -11.23
CA THR A 199 -15.83 8.48 -11.14
C THR A 199 -14.55 9.28 -10.96
N THR A 200 -13.60 8.79 -10.17
CA THR A 200 -12.29 9.44 -10.01
C THR A 200 -11.49 9.44 -11.31
N LEU A 201 -11.53 8.35 -12.07
CA LEU A 201 -10.87 8.25 -13.38
C LEU A 201 -11.49 9.21 -14.39
N GLU A 202 -12.82 9.25 -14.50
CA GLU A 202 -13.55 10.20 -15.36
C GLU A 202 -13.13 11.65 -15.04
N THR A 203 -13.17 12.04 -13.77
CA THR A 203 -12.76 13.40 -13.37
C THR A 203 -11.27 13.66 -13.60
N THR A 204 -10.40 12.65 -13.50
CA THR A 204 -8.96 12.78 -13.79
C THR A 204 -8.72 13.02 -15.29
N VAL A 205 -9.48 12.37 -16.17
CA VAL A 205 -9.43 12.62 -17.62
C VAL A 205 -9.80 14.07 -17.94
N GLU A 206 -10.89 14.58 -17.36
CA GLU A 206 -11.29 15.97 -17.54
C GLU A 206 -10.24 16.95 -16.99
N ARG A 207 -9.69 16.66 -15.80
CA ARG A 207 -8.62 17.47 -15.19
C ARG A 207 -7.37 17.50 -16.06
N LEU A 208 -7.00 16.39 -16.69
CA LEU A 208 -5.88 16.33 -17.62
C LEU A 208 -6.13 17.21 -18.85
N ALA A 209 -7.35 17.20 -19.41
CA ALA A 209 -7.71 18.09 -20.51
C ALA A 209 -7.63 19.57 -20.11
N LEU A 210 -8.13 19.92 -18.92
CA LEU A 210 -8.03 21.28 -18.37
C LEU A 210 -6.57 21.68 -18.08
N ALA A 211 -5.74 20.77 -17.58
CA ALA A 211 -4.32 21.01 -17.33
C ALA A 211 -3.56 21.30 -18.63
N LYS A 212 -3.83 20.53 -19.70
CA LYS A 212 -3.27 20.81 -21.03
C LYS A 212 -3.68 22.19 -21.55
N ARG A 213 -4.97 22.54 -21.39
CA ARG A 213 -5.44 23.87 -21.78
C ARG A 213 -4.80 25.00 -20.97
N ARG A 214 -4.46 24.77 -19.69
CA ARG A 214 -3.70 25.74 -18.88
C ARG A 214 -2.29 25.95 -19.39
N VAL A 215 -1.61 24.90 -19.85
CA VAL A 215 -0.28 25.03 -20.51
C VAL A 215 -0.38 25.90 -21.75
N GLU A 216 -1.32 25.62 -22.66
CA GLU A 216 -1.52 26.43 -23.87
C GLU A 216 -1.80 27.91 -23.57
N LEU A 217 -2.57 28.19 -22.50
CA LEU A 217 -2.84 29.56 -22.05
C LEU A 217 -1.61 30.20 -21.39
N GLY A 218 -0.79 29.42 -20.68
CA GLY A 218 0.46 29.85 -20.06
C GLY A 218 1.51 30.22 -21.09
N GLU A 219 1.65 29.43 -22.16
CA GLU A 219 2.54 29.70 -23.28
C GLU A 219 2.21 31.03 -23.95
N LYS A 220 0.93 31.26 -24.26
CA LYS A 220 0.46 32.52 -24.85
C LYS A 220 0.70 33.73 -23.95
N LYS A 221 0.55 33.56 -22.62
CA LYS A 221 0.84 34.63 -21.66
C LYS A 221 2.32 34.97 -21.62
N LEU A 222 3.17 33.94 -21.60
CA LEU A 222 4.63 34.11 -21.62
C LEU A 222 5.09 34.79 -22.90
N GLU A 223 4.53 34.39 -24.05
CA GLU A 223 4.80 35.01 -25.35
C GLU A 223 4.41 36.49 -25.35
N ALA A 224 3.17 36.81 -24.96
CA ALA A 224 2.68 38.18 -24.91
C ALA A 224 3.49 39.05 -23.94
N GLU A 225 3.90 38.52 -22.79
CA GLU A 225 4.73 39.27 -21.84
C GLU A 225 6.15 39.45 -22.35
N GLY A 226 6.70 38.45 -23.06
CA GLY A 226 7.99 38.55 -23.73
C GLY A 226 8.01 39.63 -24.81
N GLU A 227 6.92 39.82 -25.55
CA GLU A 227 6.76 40.92 -26.50
C GLU A 227 6.73 42.28 -25.80
N LYS A 228 5.94 42.43 -24.72
CA LYS A 228 5.92 43.67 -23.93
C LYS A 228 7.27 44.00 -23.32
N TYR A 229 8.01 43.01 -22.85
CA TYR A 229 9.36 43.20 -22.32
C TYR A 229 10.32 43.74 -23.39
N LYS A 230 10.24 43.22 -24.63
CA LYS A 230 11.01 43.74 -25.77
C LYS A 230 10.62 45.17 -26.14
N ALA A 231 9.34 45.54 -25.96
CA ALA A 231 8.84 46.90 -26.16
C ALA A 231 9.17 47.87 -25.02
N GLY A 232 9.66 47.36 -23.87
CA GLY A 232 9.95 48.15 -22.67
C GLY A 232 8.75 48.38 -21.74
N ASP A 233 7.60 47.77 -22.04
CA ASP A 233 6.34 47.90 -21.29
C ASP A 233 6.17 46.85 -20.17
N SER A 234 7.17 45.97 -19.97
CA SER A 234 7.18 44.94 -18.94
C SER A 234 8.56 44.81 -18.28
N THR A 235 8.63 44.09 -17.16
CA THR A 235 9.86 43.88 -16.39
C THR A 235 10.39 42.45 -16.55
N LEU A 236 11.70 42.26 -16.37
CA LEU A 236 12.30 40.92 -16.36
C LEU A 236 11.69 40.02 -15.26
N ALA A 237 11.31 40.62 -14.13
CA ALA A 237 10.67 39.89 -13.03
C ALA A 237 9.30 39.31 -13.44
N ASP A 238 8.53 40.03 -14.27
CA ASP A 238 7.25 39.55 -14.79
C ASP A 238 7.46 38.38 -15.76
N VAL A 239 8.43 38.46 -16.67
CA VAL A 239 8.78 37.35 -17.58
C VAL A 239 9.17 36.10 -16.80
N VAL A 240 10.05 36.22 -15.79
CA VAL A 240 10.45 35.10 -14.92
C VAL A 240 9.26 34.56 -14.11
N ARG A 241 8.32 35.40 -13.69
CA ARG A 241 7.09 34.95 -13.03
C ARG A 241 6.25 34.09 -13.98
N PHE A 242 5.99 34.54 -15.20
CA PHE A 242 5.20 33.77 -16.17
C PHE A 242 5.90 32.49 -16.63
N GLN A 243 7.23 32.48 -16.73
CA GLN A 243 7.99 31.26 -16.99
C GLN A 243 7.74 30.22 -15.88
N ARG A 244 7.81 30.64 -14.61
CA ARG A 244 7.49 29.74 -13.48
C ARG A 244 6.04 29.27 -13.50
N GLU A 245 5.09 30.13 -13.86
CA GLU A 245 3.69 29.73 -14.01
C GLU A 245 3.49 28.66 -15.10
N LEU A 246 4.23 28.78 -16.22
CA LEU A 246 4.25 27.77 -17.28
C LEU A 246 4.87 26.46 -16.79
N ASP A 247 6.03 26.51 -16.14
CA ASP A 247 6.72 25.33 -15.61
C ASP A 247 5.83 24.57 -14.60
N GLN A 248 5.14 25.30 -13.70
CA GLN A 248 4.17 24.71 -12.78
C GLN A 248 2.96 24.09 -13.49
N SER A 249 2.53 24.67 -14.61
CA SER A 249 1.46 24.10 -15.43
C SER A 249 1.89 22.80 -16.12
N LEU A 250 3.14 22.73 -16.60
CA LEU A 250 3.73 21.52 -17.17
C LEU A 250 3.85 20.39 -16.14
N ILE A 251 4.35 20.70 -14.93
CA ILE A 251 4.37 19.76 -13.80
C ILE A 251 2.95 19.28 -13.47
N GLY A 252 1.96 20.19 -13.54
CA GLY A 252 0.55 19.87 -13.38
C GLY A 252 0.05 18.81 -14.35
N VAL A 253 0.39 18.92 -15.64
CA VAL A 253 0.03 17.92 -16.67
C VAL A 253 0.63 16.55 -16.35
N GLN A 254 1.93 16.50 -16.03
CA GLN A 254 2.61 15.24 -15.68
C GLN A 254 1.97 14.57 -14.45
N ARG A 255 1.61 15.37 -13.45
CA ARG A 255 0.93 14.88 -12.24
C ARG A 255 -0.43 14.26 -12.55
N GLU A 256 -1.24 14.90 -13.40
CA GLU A 256 -2.55 14.35 -13.79
C GLU A 256 -2.41 13.10 -14.69
N GLN A 257 -1.39 13.04 -15.54
CA GLN A 257 -1.07 11.81 -16.29
C GLN A 257 -0.70 10.65 -15.36
N PHE A 258 0.16 10.90 -14.37
CA PHE A 258 0.52 9.89 -13.38
C PHE A 258 -0.69 9.40 -12.59
N LYS A 259 -1.57 10.31 -12.14
CA LYS A 259 -2.82 9.95 -11.45
C LYS A 259 -3.75 9.10 -12.31
N LEU A 260 -3.83 9.37 -13.61
CA LEU A 260 -4.64 8.57 -14.53
C LEU A 260 -4.11 7.12 -14.60
N LEU A 261 -2.79 6.96 -14.72
CA LEU A 261 -2.15 5.65 -14.73
C LEU A 261 -2.30 4.91 -13.40
N ASP A 262 -2.08 5.59 -12.28
CA ASP A 262 -2.28 5.04 -10.94
C ASP A 262 -3.74 4.61 -10.71
N GLY A 263 -4.69 5.47 -11.03
CA GLY A 263 -6.12 5.17 -10.93
C GLY A 263 -6.52 3.96 -11.79
N TRP A 264 -5.93 3.83 -12.99
CA TRP A 264 -6.20 2.69 -13.85
C TRP A 264 -5.67 1.38 -13.25
N ASN A 265 -4.45 1.41 -12.70
CA ASN A 265 -3.88 0.25 -12.01
C ASN A 265 -4.70 -0.13 -10.77
N GLN A 266 -5.19 0.84 -10.02
CA GLN A 266 -6.09 0.61 -8.88
C GLN A 266 -7.41 -0.04 -9.31
N LEU A 267 -7.98 0.37 -10.46
CA LEU A 267 -9.16 -0.27 -11.03
C LEU A 267 -8.89 -1.74 -11.39
N LEU A 268 -7.78 -2.00 -12.10
CA LEU A 268 -7.37 -3.37 -12.45
C LEU A 268 -7.14 -4.26 -11.23
N GLN A 269 -6.55 -3.70 -10.16
CA GLN A 269 -6.35 -4.40 -8.90
C GLN A 269 -7.69 -4.70 -8.20
N ALA A 270 -8.60 -3.72 -8.14
CA ALA A 270 -9.94 -3.90 -7.57
C ALA A 270 -10.77 -4.93 -8.35
N GLN A 271 -10.58 -5.02 -9.67
CA GLN A 271 -11.21 -6.02 -10.53
C GLN A 271 -10.58 -7.41 -10.41
N GLY A 272 -9.37 -7.54 -9.86
CA GLY A 272 -8.62 -8.80 -9.88
C GLY A 272 -8.00 -9.13 -11.25
N GLY A 273 -8.06 -8.20 -12.21
CA GLY A 273 -7.49 -8.35 -13.54
C GLY A 273 -6.02 -7.96 -13.63
N PHE A 274 -5.45 -7.33 -12.60
CA PHE A 274 -4.08 -6.79 -12.62
C PHE A 274 -3.01 -7.80 -13.07
N PHE A 275 -3.07 -9.05 -12.61
CA PHE A 275 -2.09 -10.06 -13.00
C PHE A 275 -2.28 -10.50 -14.46
N GLN A 276 -3.53 -10.73 -14.87
CA GLN A 276 -3.87 -11.13 -16.24
C GLN A 276 -3.51 -10.04 -17.26
N SER A 277 -3.78 -8.77 -16.95
CA SER A 277 -3.44 -7.64 -17.83
C SER A 277 -1.93 -7.43 -17.98
N ASN A 278 -1.14 -7.85 -16.99
CA ASN A 278 0.32 -7.79 -17.02
C ASN A 278 0.96 -9.11 -17.46
N GLY A 279 0.18 -10.05 -18.03
CA GLY A 279 0.69 -11.32 -18.57
C GLY A 279 1.13 -12.34 -17.51
N ILE A 280 0.79 -12.12 -16.23
CA ILE A 280 1.09 -13.03 -15.13
C ILE A 280 -0.12 -13.95 -14.93
N VAL A 281 0.02 -15.19 -15.37
CA VAL A 281 -0.96 -16.25 -15.08
C VAL A 281 -0.64 -16.82 -13.71
N ILE A 282 -1.51 -16.57 -12.73
CA ILE A 282 -1.44 -17.23 -11.43
C ILE A 282 -2.18 -18.56 -11.59
N ASP A 283 -1.45 -19.66 -11.65
CA ASP A 283 -2.05 -20.99 -11.54
C ASP A 283 -2.77 -21.09 -10.19
N ALA A 284 -4.02 -21.55 -10.23
CA ALA A 284 -4.85 -21.66 -9.05
C ALA A 284 -4.22 -22.65 -8.05
N LEU A 285 -3.96 -22.17 -6.83
CA LEU A 285 -3.73 -23.00 -5.64
C LEU A 285 -5.04 -23.65 -5.18
#